data_AF-A0A6A4N912-F1
#
_entry.id   AF-A0A6A4N912-F1
#
_cell.length_a   1.000
_cell.length_b   1.000
_cell.length_c   1.000
_cell.angle_alpha   90.00
_cell.angle_beta   90.00
_cell.angle_gamma   90.00
#
_symmetry.space_group_name_H-M   'P 1'
#
loop_
_entity.id
_entity.type
_entity.pdbx_description
1 polymer ?
#
loop_
_entity_poly.entity_id
_entity_poly.type
_entity_poly.pdbx_seq_one_letter_code
_entity_poly.pdbx_strand_id
1 'polypeptide(L)'
;MIVHHVALPLAPTNHFLNHVGMVKDKRSRQTWSIIWYATIWALWRVRNNTIFNNVRRSISHILDVAMVNDWLWIKNFLGMTYIAYSDWILNHLQCMNITL
;
A
#
# COMPACT_ATOMS: atom_id res chain seq x y z
N MET A 1 22.11 -13.63 -17.20
CA MET A 1 21.18 -13.73 -16.04
C MET A 1 21.67 -12.74 -14.98
N ILE A 2 21.19 -11.49 -15.04
CA ILE A 2 21.59 -10.46 -14.07
C ILE A 2 20.66 -10.59 -12.88
N VAL A 3 21.19 -11.08 -11.77
CA VAL A 3 20.52 -11.04 -10.47
C VAL A 3 20.61 -9.59 -10.01
N HIS A 4 19.54 -8.82 -10.19
CA HIS A 4 19.42 -7.54 -9.49
C HIS A 4 19.35 -7.85 -8.00
N HIS A 5 20.49 -7.77 -7.32
CA HIS A 5 20.52 -7.67 -5.86
C HIS A 5 19.70 -6.43 -5.50
N VAL A 6 18.50 -6.63 -4.98
CA VAL A 6 17.74 -5.58 -4.34
C VAL A 6 18.55 -5.19 -3.11
N ALA A 7 19.37 -4.14 -3.25
CA ALA A 7 20.11 -3.58 -2.14
C ALA A 7 19.10 -3.03 -1.13
N LEU A 8 18.94 -3.74 -0.02
CA LEU A 8 18.10 -3.28 1.08
C LEU A 8 18.70 -1.94 1.57
N PRO A 9 17.92 -0.86 1.59
CA PRO A 9 18.45 0.44 1.95
C PRO A 9 18.89 0.47 3.41
N LEU A 10 19.94 1.25 3.69
CA LEU A 10 20.64 1.33 4.98
C LEU A 10 19.71 1.64 6.18
N ALA A 11 18.59 2.31 5.91
CA ALA A 11 17.51 2.53 6.88
C ALA A 11 16.15 2.13 6.26
N PRO A 12 15.23 1.53 7.03
CA PRO A 12 13.88 1.19 6.55
C PRO A 12 13.12 2.38 5.98
N THR A 13 13.37 3.58 6.51
CA THR A 13 12.81 4.86 6.04
C THR A 13 13.26 5.20 4.62
N ASN A 14 14.47 4.81 4.24
CA ASN A 14 15.00 5.09 2.90
C ASN A 14 14.30 4.23 1.84
N HIS A 15 13.78 3.05 2.21
CA HIS A 15 12.91 2.28 1.30
C HIS A 15 11.65 3.07 0.96
N PHE A 16 10.99 3.62 1.99
CA PHE A 16 9.79 4.43 1.82
C PHE A 16 10.08 5.69 0.97
N LEU A 17 11.17 6.41 1.25
CA LEU A 17 11.55 7.61 0.50
C LEU A 17 11.87 7.33 -0.97
N ASN A 18 12.54 6.21 -1.27
CA ASN A 18 12.81 5.81 -2.66
C ASN A 18 11.52 5.58 -3.44
N HIS A 19 10.50 4.99 -2.82
CA HIS A 19 9.20 4.76 -3.46
C HIS A 19 8.35 6.03 -3.59
N VAL A 20 8.40 6.96 -2.62
CA VAL A 20 7.66 8.23 -2.68
C VAL A 20 8.24 9.19 -3.74
N GLY A 21 9.54 9.13 -4.00
CA GLY A 21 10.21 9.94 -5.01
C GLY A 21 9.87 9.58 -6.46
N MET A 22 9.26 8.42 -6.70
CA MET A 22 8.92 7.96 -8.06
C MET A 22 7.74 8.71 -8.68
N VAL A 23 6.94 9.44 -7.88
CA VAL A 23 5.69 10.04 -8.33
C VAL A 23 5.80 11.57 -8.37
N LYS A 24 5.57 12.14 -9.56
CA LYS A 24 5.84 13.57 -9.84
C LYS A 24 4.82 14.53 -9.22
N ASP A 25 3.55 14.16 -9.13
CA ASP A 25 2.52 15.06 -8.60
C ASP A 25 2.26 14.86 -7.09
N LYS A 26 1.88 15.96 -6.42
CA LYS A 26 1.68 15.99 -4.97
C LYS A 26 0.54 15.06 -4.52
N ARG A 27 -0.54 14.99 -5.29
CA ARG A 27 -1.73 14.19 -4.94
C ARG A 27 -1.38 12.71 -5.02
N SER A 28 -0.77 12.27 -6.10
CA SER A 28 -0.36 10.88 -6.25
C SER A 28 0.74 10.47 -5.28
N ARG A 29 1.65 11.36 -4.87
CA ARG A 29 2.57 11.07 -3.75
C ARG A 29 1.83 10.80 -2.44
N GLN A 30 0.78 11.57 -2.15
CA GLN A 30 -0.04 11.34 -0.96
C GLN A 30 -0.79 10.01 -1.08
N THR A 31 -1.40 9.73 -2.22
CA THR A 31 -2.11 8.48 -2.47
C THR A 31 -1.18 7.26 -2.37
N TRP A 32 0.01 7.35 -2.98
CA TRP A 32 1.04 6.33 -2.89
C TRP A 32 1.53 6.11 -1.45
N SER A 33 1.67 7.20 -0.68
CA SER A 33 2.01 7.10 0.74
C SER A 33 0.92 6.35 1.51
N ILE A 34 -0.37 6.59 1.21
CA ILE A 34 -1.48 5.89 1.86
C ILE A 34 -1.42 4.38 1.57
N ILE A 35 -1.15 3.98 0.31
CA ILE A 35 -0.98 2.57 -0.07
C ILE A 35 0.12 1.90 0.74
N TRP A 36 1.25 2.58 0.84
CA TRP A 36 2.37 2.12 1.66
C TRP A 36 1.99 1.97 3.13
N TYR A 37 1.30 2.97 3.70
CA TYR A 37 0.89 2.93 5.09
C TYR A 37 -0.08 1.79 5.37
N ALA A 38 -1.11 1.57 4.54
CA ALA A 38 -2.07 0.50 4.85
C ALA A 38 -1.50 -0.89 4.57
N THR A 39 -0.54 -1.02 3.67
CA THR A 39 0.27 -2.25 3.51
C THR A 39 1.09 -2.55 4.77
N ILE A 40 1.86 -1.58 5.28
CA ILE A 40 2.65 -1.74 6.51
C ILE A 40 1.74 -2.01 7.71
N TRP A 41 0.60 -1.32 7.78
CA TRP A 41 -0.40 -1.52 8.84
C TRP A 41 -1.01 -2.93 8.81
N ALA A 42 -1.34 -3.47 7.63
CA ALA A 42 -1.84 -4.82 7.49
C ALA A 42 -0.79 -5.86 7.95
N LEU A 43 0.47 -5.70 7.54
CA LEU A 43 1.58 -6.55 7.96
C LEU A 43 1.80 -6.49 9.48
N TRP A 44 1.80 -5.29 10.05
CA TRP A 44 1.97 -5.09 11.50
C TRP A 44 0.85 -5.77 12.30
N ARG A 45 -0.41 -5.63 11.87
CA ARG A 45 -1.55 -6.29 12.53
C ARG A 45 -1.46 -7.81 12.47
N VAL A 46 -1.07 -8.36 11.31
CA VAL A 46 -0.95 -9.82 11.14
C VAL A 46 0.18 -10.37 12.00
N ARG A 47 1.33 -9.68 12.02
CA ARG A 47 2.45 -10.03 12.91
C ARG A 47 2.02 -10.03 14.38
N ASN A 48 1.34 -8.99 14.84
CA ASN A 48 0.87 -8.91 16.22
C ASN A 48 -0.15 -10.01 16.54
N ASN A 49 -1.11 -10.27 15.67
CA ASN A 49 -2.07 -11.37 15.87
C ASN A 49 -1.40 -12.75 15.89
N THR A 50 -0.31 -12.92 15.13
CA THR A 50 0.47 -14.17 15.16
C THR A 50 1.19 -14.31 16.50
N ILE A 51 1.79 -13.24 17.02
CA ILE A 51 2.56 -13.25 18.29
C ILE A 51 1.64 -13.39 19.50
N PHE A 52 0.58 -12.60 19.58
CA PHE A 52 -0.26 -12.50 20.78
C PHE A 52 -1.45 -13.46 20.79
N ASN A 53 -1.96 -13.84 19.61
CA ASN A 53 -3.18 -14.64 19.49
C ASN A 53 -2.94 -15.99 18.76
N ASN A 54 -1.71 -16.28 18.33
CA ASN A 54 -1.34 -17.47 17.57
C ASN A 54 -2.19 -17.68 16.29
N VAL A 55 -2.75 -16.60 15.73
CA VAL A 55 -3.57 -16.64 14.51
C VAL A 55 -2.67 -16.45 13.30
N ARG A 56 -2.63 -17.46 12.42
CA ARG A 56 -1.95 -17.38 11.13
C ARG A 56 -2.94 -16.97 10.04
N ARG A 57 -2.56 -16.00 9.22
CA ARG A 57 -3.34 -15.51 8.06
C ARG A 57 -2.59 -15.86 6.78
N SER A 58 -3.31 -16.23 5.72
CA SER A 58 -2.71 -16.41 4.39
C SER A 58 -2.26 -15.08 3.81
N ILE A 59 -1.29 -15.10 2.89
CA ILE A 59 -0.85 -13.89 2.18
C ILE A 59 -2.02 -13.21 1.47
N SER A 60 -2.92 -13.99 0.84
CA SER A 60 -4.14 -13.46 0.21
C SER A 60 -4.96 -12.62 1.18
N HIS A 61 -5.19 -13.11 2.39
CA HIS A 61 -5.91 -12.36 3.42
C HIS A 61 -5.19 -11.06 3.79
N ILE A 62 -3.85 -11.07 3.86
CA ILE A 62 -3.08 -9.84 4.19
C ILE A 62 -3.27 -8.81 3.08
N LEU A 63 -3.19 -9.24 1.82
CA LEU A 63 -3.40 -8.39 0.65
C LEU A 63 -4.82 -7.83 0.62
N ASP A 64 -5.85 -8.64 0.86
CA ASP A 64 -7.24 -8.20 0.89
C ASP A 64 -7.45 -7.12 1.96
N VAL A 65 -6.89 -7.31 3.15
CA VAL A 65 -6.96 -6.32 4.23
C VAL A 65 -6.23 -5.04 3.85
N ALA A 66 -5.06 -5.12 3.21
CA ALA A 66 -4.34 -3.95 2.74
C ALA A 66 -5.15 -3.17 1.70
N MET A 67 -5.65 -3.85 0.66
CA MET A 67 -6.44 -3.24 -0.42
C MET A 67 -7.72 -2.57 0.08
N VAL A 68 -8.43 -3.19 1.03
CA VAL A 68 -9.63 -2.58 1.64
C VAL A 68 -9.27 -1.34 2.46
N ASN A 69 -8.19 -1.38 3.27
CA ASN A 69 -7.77 -0.20 4.04
C ASN A 69 -7.32 0.93 3.10
N ASP A 70 -6.53 0.62 2.07
CA ASP A 70 -6.07 1.58 1.06
C ASP A 70 -7.27 2.28 0.42
N TRP A 71 -8.23 1.50 -0.08
CA TRP A 71 -9.45 2.03 -0.69
C TRP A 71 -10.21 2.96 0.27
N LEU A 72 -10.49 2.51 1.50
CA LEU A 72 -11.22 3.32 2.48
C LEU A 72 -10.49 4.61 2.84
N TRP A 73 -9.16 4.53 3.04
CA TRP A 73 -8.35 5.66 3.45
C TRP A 73 -8.20 6.68 2.32
N ILE A 74 -8.00 6.22 1.09
CA ILE A 74 -7.91 7.07 -0.11
C ILE A 74 -9.26 7.72 -0.41
N LYS A 75 -10.35 6.95 -0.30
CA LYS A 75 -11.72 7.45 -0.45
C LYS A 75 -11.99 8.62 0.49
N ASN A 76 -11.62 8.46 1.76
CA ASN A 76 -11.80 9.49 2.79
C ASN A 76 -10.83 10.68 2.59
N PHE A 77 -9.57 10.41 2.27
CA PHE A 77 -8.53 11.43 2.15
C PHE A 77 -8.71 12.32 0.92
N LEU A 78 -9.10 11.74 -0.22
CA LEU A 78 -9.32 12.48 -1.46
C LEU A 78 -10.78 12.96 -1.62
N GLY A 79 -11.67 12.66 -0.66
CA GLY A 79 -13.09 13.00 -0.73
C GLY A 79 -13.83 12.33 -1.90
N MET A 80 -13.31 11.21 -2.41
CA MET A 80 -13.84 10.53 -3.60
C MET A 80 -14.98 9.59 -3.21
N THR A 81 -16.17 10.14 -2.96
CA THR A 81 -17.33 9.36 -2.49
C THR A 81 -17.81 8.27 -3.47
N TYR A 82 -17.44 8.36 -4.75
CA TYR A 82 -18.00 7.57 -5.85
C TYR A 82 -17.17 6.36 -6.31
N ILE A 83 -15.96 6.12 -5.79
CA ILE A 83 -15.15 4.98 -6.22
C ILE A 83 -15.65 3.70 -5.53
N ALA A 84 -16.21 2.78 -6.31
CA ALA A 84 -16.56 1.45 -5.83
C ALA A 84 -15.29 0.61 -5.60
N TYR A 85 -15.35 -0.32 -4.66
CA TYR A 85 -14.22 -1.21 -4.37
C TYR A 85 -13.90 -2.15 -5.55
N SER A 86 -14.91 -2.55 -6.34
CA SER A 86 -14.72 -3.32 -7.57
C SER A 86 -13.84 -2.58 -8.58
N ASP A 87 -14.10 -1.29 -8.77
CA ASP A 87 -13.35 -0.46 -9.72
C ASP A 87 -11.92 -0.24 -9.23
N TRP A 88 -11.76 -0.10 -7.91
CA TRP A 88 -10.47 0.01 -7.25
C TRP A 88 -9.58 -1.22 -7.47
N ILE A 89 -10.10 -2.43 -7.30
CA ILE A 89 -9.32 -3.66 -7.50
C ILE A 89 -8.87 -3.78 -8.97
N LEU A 90 -9.77 -3.50 -9.90
CA LEU A 90 -9.52 -3.69 -11.33
C LEU A 90 -8.51 -2.68 -11.87
N ASN A 91 -8.56 -1.42 -11.42
CA ASN A 91 -7.77 -0.34 -12.01
C ASN A 91 -7.22 0.65 -10.97
N HIS A 92 -6.61 0.16 -9.88
CA HIS A 92 -6.10 1.00 -8.78
C HIS A 92 -5.24 2.18 -9.28
N LEU A 93 -4.28 1.96 -10.19
CA LEU A 93 -3.43 3.04 -10.74
C LEU A 93 -4.23 4.07 -11.55
N GLN A 94 -5.23 3.64 -12.31
CA GLN A 94 -6.05 4.50 -13.15
C GLN A 94 -7.04 5.33 -12.32
N CYS A 95 -7.63 4.74 -11.27
CA CYS A 95 -8.47 5.46 -10.30
C CYS A 95 -7.72 6.59 -9.59
N MET A 96 -6.40 6.46 -9.49
CA MET A 96 -5.53 7.44 -8.85
C MET A 96 -4.85 8.40 -9.84
N ASN A 97 -5.04 8.22 -11.15
CA ASN A 97 -4.37 8.97 -12.22
C ASN A 97 -2.84 9.04 -12.06
N ILE A 98 -2.23 7.97 -11.52
CA ILE A 98 -0.78 7.89 -11.31
C ILE A 98 -0.14 7.48 -12.65
N THR A 99 0.57 8.41 -13.27
CA THR A 99 1.52 8.08 -14.35
C THR A 99 2.87 7.77 -13.71
N LEU A 100 3.34 6.54 -13.88
CA LEU A 100 4.69 6.08 -13.52
C LEU A 100 5.71 6.56 -14.55
#